data_AF-A0A660YPV9-F1
#
_entry.id   AF-A0A660YPV9-F1
#
_cell.length_a   1.000
_cell.length_b   1.000
_cell.length_c   1.000
_cell.angle_alpha   90.00
_cell.angle_beta   90.00
_cell.angle_gamma   90.00
#
_symmetry.space_group_name_H-M   'P 1'
#
loop_
_entity.id
_entity.type
_entity.pdbx_description
1 polymer ?
#
loop_
_entity_poly.entity_id
_entity_poly.type
_entity_poly.pdbx_seq_one_letter_code
_entity_poly.pdbx_strand_id
1 'polypeptide(L)'
;MIVLLGFLTFKNIIIISSIGSSVFIVFAMPGTITAHPRHLIFGQIMGLISGIVGSLLTNIDFLPVIVCYAFAVGLSVFLMVITDTEHPPAAGTALGVAVMGFSIEASLLLIYAVSVLAFVRTVFRNKLRDLL
;
A
#
# COMPACT_ATOMS: atom_id res chain seq x y z
N MET A 1 19.21 2.50 -22.46
CA MET A 1 18.00 1.68 -22.23
C MET A 1 17.90 1.17 -20.79
N ILE A 2 18.93 0.53 -20.23
CA ILE A 2 18.95 0.02 -18.83
C ILE A 2 18.84 1.14 -17.77
N VAL A 3 19.50 2.30 -17.97
CA VAL A 3 19.39 3.44 -17.03
C VAL A 3 17.99 4.08 -17.07
N LEU A 4 17.36 4.12 -18.25
CA LEU A 4 16.00 4.63 -18.45
C LEU A 4 14.94 3.67 -17.88
N LEU A 5 15.12 2.36 -18.04
CA LEU A 5 14.36 1.31 -17.35
C LEU A 5 14.56 1.38 -15.83
N GLY A 6 15.79 1.62 -15.38
CA GLY A 6 16.11 1.86 -13.98
C GLY A 6 15.29 3.02 -13.41
N PHE A 7 15.34 4.20 -14.04
CA PHE A 7 14.55 5.37 -13.64
C PHE A 7 13.02 5.14 -13.71
N LEU A 8 12.51 4.43 -14.74
CA LEU A 8 11.10 4.02 -14.81
C LEU A 8 10.73 3.06 -13.66
N THR A 9 11.68 2.21 -13.23
CA THR A 9 11.50 1.23 -12.16
C THR A 9 11.57 1.89 -10.78
N PHE A 10 12.49 2.86 -10.57
CA PHE A 10 12.66 3.58 -9.30
C PHE A 10 11.36 4.27 -8.85
N LYS A 11 10.62 4.90 -9.77
CA LYS A 11 9.34 5.57 -9.47
C LYS A 11 8.28 4.63 -8.89
N ASN A 12 8.41 3.33 -9.10
CA ASN A 12 7.44 2.32 -8.67
C ASN A 12 7.96 1.40 -7.54
N ILE A 13 9.21 1.55 -7.08
CA ILE A 13 9.81 0.61 -6.11
C ILE A 13 8.97 0.47 -4.83
N ILE A 14 8.44 1.58 -4.32
CA ILE A 14 7.70 1.57 -3.04
C ILE A 14 6.35 0.85 -3.21
N ILE A 15 5.71 1.01 -4.37
CA ILE A 15 4.46 0.32 -4.72
C ILE A 15 4.72 -1.17 -4.95
N ILE A 16 5.81 -1.51 -5.64
CA ILE A 16 6.25 -2.90 -5.83
C ILE A 16 6.54 -3.56 -4.47
N SER A 17 7.18 -2.83 -3.55
CA SER A 17 7.43 -3.30 -2.18
C SER A 17 6.13 -3.55 -1.41
N SER A 18 5.13 -2.67 -1.55
CA SER A 18 3.81 -2.83 -0.93
C SER A 18 3.06 -4.05 -1.49
N ILE A 19 3.11 -4.27 -2.81
CA ILE A 19 2.57 -5.47 -3.45
C ILE A 19 3.29 -6.71 -2.91
N GLY A 20 4.63 -6.71 -2.88
CA GLY A 20 5.43 -7.83 -2.35
C GLY A 20 5.07 -8.20 -0.91
N SER A 21 4.90 -7.21 -0.03
CA SER A 21 4.46 -7.44 1.33
C SER A 21 3.00 -7.95 1.40
N SER A 22 2.13 -7.50 0.51
CA SER A 22 0.74 -7.98 0.42
C SER A 22 0.68 -9.44 -0.06
N VAL A 23 1.52 -9.81 -1.04
CA VAL A 23 1.70 -11.20 -1.48
C VAL A 23 2.15 -12.06 -0.30
N PHE A 24 3.16 -11.61 0.45
CA PHE A 24 3.65 -12.35 1.61
C PHE A 24 2.53 -12.61 2.63
N ILE A 25 1.73 -11.61 2.99
CA ILE A 25 0.61 -11.79 3.94
C ILE A 25 -0.42 -12.79 3.40
N VAL A 26 -0.79 -12.68 2.12
CA VAL A 26 -1.79 -13.57 1.50
C VAL A 26 -1.35 -15.04 1.49
N PHE A 27 -0.07 -15.30 1.23
CA PHE A 27 0.44 -16.67 1.10
C PHE A 27 1.01 -17.25 2.39
N ALA A 28 1.65 -16.44 3.24
CA ALA A 28 2.26 -16.90 4.48
C ALA A 28 1.29 -16.90 5.66
N MET A 29 0.31 -16.00 5.66
CA MET A 29 -0.62 -15.80 6.78
C MET A 29 -2.09 -15.75 6.31
N PRO A 30 -2.56 -16.72 5.51
CA PRO A 30 -3.87 -16.69 4.86
C PRO A 30 -5.05 -16.64 5.84
N GLY A 31 -4.90 -17.15 7.07
CA GLY A 31 -5.95 -17.18 8.09
C GLY A 31 -6.19 -15.86 8.82
N THR A 32 -5.29 -14.89 8.68
CA THR A 32 -5.37 -13.60 9.39
C THR A 32 -6.48 -12.70 8.85
N ILE A 33 -6.99 -11.82 9.72
CA ILE A 33 -7.96 -10.78 9.36
C ILE A 33 -7.37 -9.88 8.26
N THR A 34 -6.09 -9.52 8.36
CA THR A 34 -5.35 -8.72 7.37
C THR A 34 -5.30 -9.34 5.98
N ALA A 35 -5.37 -10.67 5.86
CA ALA A 35 -5.40 -11.34 4.57
C ALA A 35 -6.79 -11.30 3.90
N HIS A 36 -7.86 -10.87 4.57
CA HIS A 36 -9.18 -10.82 3.95
C HIS A 36 -9.24 -9.88 2.73
N PRO A 37 -9.95 -10.28 1.65
CA PRO A 37 -10.02 -9.51 0.40
C PRO A 37 -10.53 -8.09 0.62
N ARG A 38 -11.42 -7.90 1.60
CA ARG A 38 -11.89 -6.58 2.00
C ARG A 38 -10.75 -5.73 2.57
N HIS A 39 -9.98 -6.23 3.53
CA HIS A 39 -8.91 -5.45 4.17
C HIS A 39 -7.74 -5.18 3.22
N LEU A 40 -7.42 -6.12 2.34
CA LEU A 40 -6.44 -5.94 1.25
C LEU A 40 -6.77 -4.71 0.38
N ILE A 41 -7.99 -4.63 -0.13
CA ILE A 41 -8.40 -3.56 -1.06
C ILE A 41 -8.63 -2.24 -0.31
N PHE A 42 -9.43 -2.27 0.76
CA PHE A 42 -9.77 -1.06 1.50
C PHE A 42 -8.57 -0.46 2.22
N GLY A 43 -7.68 -1.28 2.77
CA GLY A 43 -6.44 -0.81 3.39
C GLY A 43 -5.58 -0.05 2.38
N GLN A 44 -5.36 -0.60 1.18
CA GLN A 44 -4.58 0.08 0.14
C GLN A 44 -5.23 1.39 -0.34
N ILE A 45 -6.57 1.45 -0.38
CA ILE A 45 -7.29 2.71 -0.66
C ILE A 45 -7.02 3.75 0.44
N MET A 46 -7.10 3.38 1.72
CA MET A 46 -6.80 4.29 2.83
C MET A 46 -5.33 4.75 2.83
N GLY A 47 -4.41 3.85 2.48
CA GLY A 47 -2.99 4.18 2.28
C GLY A 47 -2.77 5.18 1.14
N LEU A 48 -3.43 5.00 0.00
CA LEU A 48 -3.37 5.95 -1.11
C LEU A 48 -3.95 7.32 -0.72
N ILE A 49 -5.12 7.36 -0.08
CA ILE A 49 -5.77 8.60 0.35
C ILE A 49 -4.88 9.38 1.32
N SER A 50 -4.35 8.71 2.35
CA SER A 50 -3.47 9.34 3.34
C SER A 50 -2.15 9.80 2.73
N GLY A 51 -1.58 9.04 1.79
CA GLY A 51 -0.40 9.44 1.03
C GLY A 51 -0.62 10.67 0.15
N ILE A 52 -1.78 10.80 -0.50
CA ILE A 52 -2.16 12.00 -1.27
C ILE A 52 -2.24 13.21 -0.34
N VAL A 53 -2.91 13.07 0.81
CA VAL A 53 -2.98 14.14 1.83
C VAL A 53 -1.58 14.54 2.28
N GLY A 54 -0.71 13.57 2.58
CA GLY A 54 0.69 13.81 2.92
C GLY A 54 1.48 14.56 1.85
N SER A 55 1.32 14.17 0.58
CA SER A 55 1.95 14.82 -0.57
C SER A 55 1.42 16.23 -0.82
N LEU A 56 0.20 16.57 -0.39
CA LEU A 56 -0.31 17.93 -0.47
C LEU A 56 0.31 18.81 0.62
N LEU A 57 0.44 18.28 1.83
CA LEU A 57 1.04 18.98 2.97
C LEU A 57 2.53 19.30 2.76
N THR A 58 3.27 18.51 1.99
CA THR A 58 4.68 18.79 1.67
C THR A 58 4.89 20.03 0.79
N ASN A 59 3.85 20.53 0.11
CA ASN A 59 3.94 21.78 -0.67
C ASN A 59 3.79 23.05 0.19
N ILE A 60 3.60 22.91 1.51
CA ILE A 60 3.47 24.03 2.43
C ILE A 60 4.87 24.40 2.95
N ASP A 61 5.40 25.57 2.55
CA ASP A 61 6.77 26.02 2.82
C ASP A 61 7.19 26.04 4.31
N PHE A 62 6.22 26.04 5.22
CA PHE A 62 6.47 26.16 6.66
C PHE A 62 6.61 24.82 7.40
N LEU A 63 6.29 23.67 6.78
CA LEU A 63 6.39 22.38 7.45
C LEU A 63 7.64 21.57 7.05
N PRO A 64 8.36 20.97 8.02
CA PRO A 64 9.41 20.01 7.69
C PRO A 64 8.80 18.80 6.97
N VAL A 65 9.36 18.45 5.82
CA VAL A 65 8.90 17.34 4.97
C VAL A 65 8.75 16.02 5.73
N ILE A 66 9.65 15.76 6.69
CA ILE A 66 9.63 14.57 7.56
C ILE A 66 8.36 14.51 8.41
N VAL A 67 7.87 15.65 8.91
CA VAL A 67 6.64 15.71 9.69
C VAL A 67 5.44 15.38 8.81
N CYS A 68 5.43 15.85 7.55
CA CYS A 68 4.38 15.51 6.58
C CYS A 68 4.36 14.01 6.26
N TYR A 69 5.53 13.38 6.13
CA TYR A 69 5.64 11.92 5.92
C TYR A 69 5.17 11.12 7.13
N ALA A 70 5.58 11.51 8.34
CA ALA A 70 5.10 10.89 9.57
C ALA A 70 3.59 11.05 9.73
N PHE A 71 3.05 12.22 9.38
CA PHE A 71 1.62 12.49 9.37
C PHE A 71 0.88 11.62 8.36
N ALA A 72 1.40 11.44 7.14
CA ALA A 72 0.80 10.57 6.12
C ALA A 72 0.69 9.12 6.60
N VAL A 73 1.78 8.58 7.18
CA VAL A 73 1.79 7.22 7.74
C VAL A 73 0.86 7.10 8.95
N GLY A 74 0.91 8.06 9.87
CA GLY A 74 0.03 8.08 11.04
C GLY A 74 -1.44 8.15 10.66
N LEU A 75 -1.78 9.00 9.70
CA LEU A 75 -3.13 9.13 9.16
C LEU A 75 -3.59 7.84 8.48
N SER A 76 -2.71 7.18 7.72
CA SER A 76 -2.99 5.87 7.11
C SER A 76 -3.40 4.84 8.16
N VAL A 77 -2.60 4.68 9.21
CA VAL A 77 -2.85 3.72 10.28
C VAL A 77 -4.13 4.09 11.05
N PHE A 78 -4.30 5.38 11.36
CA PHE A 78 -5.49 5.87 12.06
C PHE A 78 -6.78 5.58 11.27
N LEU A 79 -6.79 5.83 9.96
CA LEU A 79 -7.93 5.53 9.10
C LEU A 79 -8.20 4.02 9.02
N MET A 80 -7.17 3.19 8.94
CA MET A 80 -7.33 1.73 8.95
C MET A 80 -7.94 1.22 10.26
N VAL A 81 -7.52 1.77 11.41
CA VAL A 81 -8.08 1.42 12.72
C VAL A 81 -9.55 1.82 12.82
N ILE A 82 -9.93 3.01 12.35
CA ILE A 82 -11.33 3.47 12.37
C ILE A 82 -12.21 2.61 11.46
N THR A 83 -11.69 2.26 10.29
CA THR A 83 -12.46 1.53 9.26
C THR A 83 -12.43 0.01 9.45
N ASP A 84 -11.69 -0.48 10.47
CA ASP A 84 -11.44 -1.89 10.71
C ASP A 84 -10.85 -2.58 9.46
N THR A 85 -9.95 -1.88 8.77
CA THR A 85 -9.31 -2.34 7.52
C THR A 85 -7.78 -2.39 7.64
N GLU A 86 -7.32 -3.07 8.67
CA GLU A 86 -5.90 -3.26 8.92
C GLU A 86 -5.23 -3.98 7.75
N HIS A 87 -4.32 -3.28 7.07
CA HIS A 87 -3.43 -3.87 6.07
C HIS A 87 -2.06 -3.20 6.17
N PRO A 88 -1.13 -3.75 6.98
CA PRO A 88 0.17 -3.13 7.23
C PRO A 88 0.94 -2.64 5.99
N PRO A 89 0.91 -3.35 4.82
CA PRO A 89 1.56 -2.87 3.60
C PRO A 89 1.08 -1.49 3.11
N ALA A 90 -0.16 -1.12 3.43
CA ALA A 90 -0.73 0.13 2.98
C ALA A 90 -0.16 1.36 3.71
N ALA A 91 0.40 1.21 4.92
CA ALA A 91 1.19 2.26 5.56
C ALA A 91 2.47 2.57 4.75
N GLY A 92 3.09 1.54 4.17
CA GLY A 92 4.22 1.68 3.23
C GLY A 92 3.80 2.37 1.94
N THR A 93 2.60 2.08 1.42
CA THR A 93 2.00 2.79 0.29
C THR A 93 1.80 4.28 0.60
N ALA A 94 1.26 4.62 1.78
CA ALA A 94 1.04 6.01 2.18
C ALA A 94 2.35 6.82 2.21
N LEU A 95 3.40 6.25 2.80
CA LEU A 95 4.74 6.85 2.78
C LEU A 95 5.24 7.02 1.34
N GLY A 96 5.10 5.97 0.52
CA GLY A 96 5.55 5.98 -0.87
C GLY A 96 4.90 7.08 -1.70
N VAL A 97 3.58 7.22 -1.61
CA VAL A 97 2.83 8.26 -2.30
C VAL A 97 3.17 9.66 -1.74
N ALA A 98 3.38 9.79 -0.44
CA ALA A 98 3.80 11.07 0.15
C ALA A 98 5.18 11.51 -0.34
N VAL A 99 6.12 10.58 -0.51
CA VAL A 99 7.51 10.84 -0.94
C VAL A 99 7.62 11.07 -2.45
N MET A 100 7.01 10.19 -3.26
CA MET A 100 7.16 10.21 -4.73
C MET A 100 6.08 11.06 -5.43
N GLY A 101 5.04 11.43 -4.72
CA GLY A 101 3.85 12.05 -5.26
C GLY A 101 2.84 11.04 -5.83
N PHE A 102 1.61 11.51 -6.04
CA PHE A 102 0.54 10.68 -6.57
C PHE A 102 0.69 10.43 -8.07
N SER A 103 0.64 9.15 -8.46
CA SER A 103 0.59 8.72 -9.86
C SER A 103 -0.63 7.84 -10.09
N ILE A 104 -1.42 8.22 -11.09
CA ILE A 104 -2.63 7.48 -11.49
C ILE A 104 -2.26 6.08 -11.98
N GLU A 105 -1.25 5.96 -12.84
CA GLU A 105 -0.79 4.68 -13.38
C GLU A 105 -0.38 3.71 -12.27
N ALA A 106 0.40 4.20 -11.31
CA ALA A 106 0.94 3.37 -10.24
C ALA A 106 -0.15 2.97 -9.23
N SER A 107 -1.11 3.86 -8.97
CA SER A 107 -2.27 3.58 -8.11
C SER A 107 -3.21 2.55 -8.74
N LEU A 108 -3.46 2.64 -10.05
CA LEU A 108 -4.26 1.66 -10.78
C LEU A 108 -3.58 0.29 -10.78
N LEU A 109 -2.26 0.24 -11.00
CA LEU A 109 -1.50 -1.01 -10.96
C LEU A 109 -1.56 -1.66 -9.57
N LEU A 110 -1.42 -0.86 -8.51
CA LEU A 110 -1.56 -1.33 -7.13
C LEU A 110 -2.94 -1.93 -6.87
N ILE A 111 -4.01 -1.21 -7.21
CA ILE A 111 -5.40 -1.68 -7.01
C ILE A 111 -5.66 -2.95 -7.84
N TYR A 112 -5.18 -2.99 -9.08
CA TYR A 112 -5.30 -4.17 -9.94
C TYR A 112 -4.57 -5.37 -9.33
N ALA A 113 -3.31 -5.22 -8.92
CA ALA A 113 -2.52 -6.29 -8.32
C ALA A 113 -3.16 -6.84 -7.04
N VAL A 114 -3.65 -5.93 -6.18
CA VAL A 114 -4.31 -6.31 -4.91
C VAL A 114 -5.66 -6.99 -5.16
N SER A 115 -6.40 -6.55 -6.19
CA SER A 115 -7.64 -7.21 -6.61
C SER A 115 -7.39 -8.63 -7.13
N VAL A 116 -6.33 -8.82 -7.92
CA VAL A 116 -5.87 -10.15 -8.36
C VAL A 116 -5.47 -11.01 -7.16
N LEU A 117 -4.74 -10.46 -6.20
CA LEU A 117 -4.35 -11.18 -4.97
C LEU A 117 -5.55 -11.58 -4.12
N ALA A 118 -6.54 -10.68 -3.97
CA ALA A 118 -7.79 -10.95 -3.29
C ALA A 118 -8.56 -12.09 -3.98
N PHE A 119 -8.59 -12.11 -5.32
CA PHE A 119 -9.20 -13.18 -6.10
C PHE A 119 -8.45 -14.51 -5.93
N VAL A 120 -7.12 -14.50 -6.08
CA VAL A 120 -6.26 -15.68 -5.89
C VAL A 120 -6.45 -16.25 -4.49
N ARG A 121 -6.43 -15.41 -3.45
CA ARG A 121 -6.70 -15.88 -2.08
C ARG A 121 -8.07 -16.55 -1.98
N THR A 122 -9.10 -15.96 -2.56
CA THR A 122 -10.46 -16.50 -2.49
C THR A 122 -10.55 -17.88 -3.15
N VAL A 123 -9.88 -18.08 -4.28
CA VAL A 123 -9.83 -19.36 -5.00
C VAL A 123 -8.95 -20.39 -4.27
N PHE A 124 -7.79 -19.97 -3.77
CA PHE A 124 -6.79 -20.86 -3.18
C PHE A 124 -6.90 -20.99 -1.65
N ARG A 125 -7.89 -20.37 -1.01
CA ARG A 125 -8.06 -20.38 0.46
C ARG A 125 -7.99 -21.80 1.05
N ASN A 126 -8.55 -22.79 0.36
CA ASN A 126 -8.60 -24.18 0.83
C ASN A 126 -7.30 -24.96 0.59
N LYS A 127 -6.33 -24.40 -0.15
CA LYS A 127 -5.03 -25.02 -0.45
C LYS A 127 -3.84 -24.29 0.18
N LEU A 128 -4.04 -23.07 0.70
CA LEU A 128 -2.98 -22.31 1.35
C LEU A 128 -2.74 -22.88 2.75
N ARG A 129 -1.48 -23.26 3.04
CA ARG A 129 -1.05 -23.65 4.39
C ARG A 129 -0.75 -22.38 5.18
N ASP A 130 -1.34 -22.27 6.36
CA ASP A 130 -0.94 -21.25 7.32
C ASP A 130 0.46 -21.57 7.84
N LEU A 131 1.36 -20.59 7.81
CA LEU A 131 2.71 -20.72 8.35
C LEU A 131 2.82 -20.08 9.75
N LEU A 132 1.70 -19.61 10.31
CA LEU A 132 1.54 -19.14 11.69
C LEU A 132 0.72 -20.12 12.53
#